data_AF-A0A814BS27-F1
#
_entry.id   AF-A0A814BS27-F1
#
_cell.length_a   1.000
_cell.length_b   1.000
_cell.length_c   1.000
_cell.angle_alpha   90.00
_cell.angle_beta   90.00
_cell.angle_gamma   90.00
#
_symmetry.space_group_name_H-M   'P 1'
#
loop_
_entity.id
_entity.type
_entity.pdbx_description
1 polymer ?
#
loop_
_entity_poly.entity_id
_entity_poly.type
_entity_poly.pdbx_seq_one_letter_code
_entity_poly.pdbx_strand_id
1 'polypeptide(L)'
;MEQINSIIRYQSVRFHDTLVQIQTIVFNGIECLCLEDVQHRFPSITVLCIDNIQLAFLRDTNGTQLTPLRIEACPDKIIEAIEPIGKSNHVIHTLMS
;
A
#
# COMPACT_ATOMS: atom_id res chain seq x y z
N MET A 1 15.76 -11.97 31.71
CA MET A 1 14.70 -12.27 30.72
C MET A 1 13.83 -11.03 30.63
N GLU A 2 14.21 -10.09 29.77
CA GLU A 2 13.35 -8.95 29.47
C GLU A 2 12.21 -9.45 28.59
N GLN A 3 10.98 -9.40 29.13
CA GLN A 3 9.79 -9.52 28.31
C GLN A 3 9.77 -8.30 27.40
N ILE A 4 10.21 -8.49 26.16
CA ILE A 4 10.02 -7.51 25.10
C ILE A 4 8.50 -7.48 24.88
N ASN A 5 7.82 -6.55 25.54
CA ASN A 5 6.52 -6.09 25.09
C ASN A 5 6.72 -5.59 23.67
N SER A 6 6.51 -6.45 22.68
CA SER A 6 6.42 -6.01 21.28
C SER A 6 5.22 -5.08 21.22
N ILE A 7 5.48 -3.79 21.34
CA ILE A 7 4.48 -2.76 21.10
C ILE A 7 4.07 -2.95 19.65
N ILE A 8 2.87 -3.49 19.43
CA ILE A 8 2.30 -3.59 18.10
C ILE A 8 2.01 -2.17 17.66
N ARG A 9 2.63 -1.76 16.55
CA ARG A 9 2.45 -0.45 15.95
C ARG A 9 1.79 -0.59 14.58
N TYR A 10 1.20 0.50 14.14
CA TYR A 10 0.35 0.53 12.97
C TYR A 10 0.63 1.78 12.14
N GLN A 11 0.56 1.62 10.83
CA GLN A 11 0.56 2.69 9.85
C GLN A 11 -0.86 2.87 9.31
N SER A 12 -1.32 4.11 9.27
CA SER A 12 -2.59 4.46 8.64
C SER A 12 -2.41 4.51 7.12
N VAL A 13 -3.22 3.75 6.39
CA VAL A 13 -3.27 3.73 4.93
C VAL A 13 -4.68 4.01 4.47
N ARG A 14 -4.85 4.95 3.55
CA ARG A 14 -6.13 5.28 2.93
C ARG A 14 -6.20 4.72 1.51
N PHE A 15 -7.34 4.14 1.15
CA PHE A 15 -7.67 3.73 -0.21
C PHE A 15 -9.11 4.21 -0.51
N HIS A 16 -9.26 5.11 -1.48
CA HIS A 16 -10.50 5.88 -1.70
C HIS A 16 -11.02 6.49 -0.38
N ASP A 17 -12.28 6.23 -0.03
CA ASP A 17 -12.91 6.70 1.21
C ASP A 17 -12.63 5.80 2.43
N THR A 18 -11.78 4.76 2.28
CA THR A 18 -11.50 3.78 3.33
C THR A 18 -10.15 4.04 3.99
N LEU A 19 -10.13 4.18 5.32
CA LEU A 19 -8.91 4.25 6.11
C LEU A 19 -8.70 2.93 6.88
N VAL A 20 -7.53 2.32 6.76
CA VAL A 20 -7.16 1.09 7.48
C VAL A 20 -5.86 1.27 8.24
N GLN A 21 -5.72 0.51 9.32
CA GLN A 21 -4.46 0.39 10.05
C GLN A 21 -3.77 -0.90 9.63
N ILE A 22 -2.52 -0.79 9.17
CA ILE A 22 -1.70 -1.92 8.77
C ILE A 22 -0.55 -2.04 9.75
N GLN A 23 -0.36 -3.25 10.29
CA GLN A 23 0.68 -3.51 11.27
C GLN A 23 2.05 -3.25 10.65
N THR A 24 2.90 -2.54 11.40
CA THR A 24 4.30 -2.31 11.01
C THR A 24 5.18 -3.43 11.54
N ILE A 25 6.32 -3.63 10.88
CA ILE A 25 7.35 -4.58 11.31
C ILE A 25 8.64 -3.83 11.64
N VAL A 26 9.43 -4.33 12.58
CA VAL A 26 10.77 -3.80 12.85
C VAL A 26 11.79 -4.58 12.04
N PHE A 27 12.50 -3.92 11.14
CA PHE A 27 13.57 -4.48 10.34
C PHE A 27 14.86 -3.68 10.60
N ASN A 28 15.90 -4.35 11.10
CA ASN A 28 17.18 -3.71 11.48
C ASN A 28 17.02 -2.50 12.42
N GLY A 29 16.07 -2.57 13.36
CA GLY A 29 15.79 -1.49 14.31
C GLY A 29 14.97 -0.34 13.74
N ILE A 30 14.58 -0.40 12.47
CA ILE A 30 13.72 0.59 11.81
C ILE A 30 12.32 0.00 11.71
N GLU A 31 11.32 0.78 12.12
CA GLU A 31 9.93 0.42 11.94
C GLU A 31 9.50 0.70 10.50
N CYS A 32 8.93 -0.30 9.83
CA CYS A 32 8.60 -0.23 8.41
C CYS A 32 7.18 -0.74 8.14
N LEU A 33 6.54 -0.14 7.13
CA LEU A 33 5.39 -0.71 6.46
C LEU A 33 5.87 -1.60 5.31
N CYS A 34 5.42 -2.86 5.30
CA CYS A 34 5.58 -3.75 4.16
C CYS A 34 4.53 -3.41 3.10
N LEU A 35 4.98 -3.13 1.89
CA LEU A 35 4.08 -2.81 0.78
C LEU A 35 3.16 -4.00 0.46
N GLU A 36 3.67 -5.23 0.58
CA GLU A 36 2.90 -6.46 0.36
C GLU A 36 1.65 -6.56 1.25
N ASP A 37 1.73 -6.16 2.52
CA ASP A 37 0.57 -6.18 3.43
C ASP A 37 -0.51 -5.19 2.97
N VAL A 38 -0.10 -4.06 2.41
CA VAL A 38 -1.01 -3.10 1.79
C VAL A 38 -1.68 -3.68 0.55
N GLN A 39 -0.92 -4.37 -0.30
CA GLN A 39 -1.45 -4.97 -1.52
C GLN A 39 -2.37 -6.17 -1.21
N HIS A 40 -2.08 -6.95 -0.17
CA HIS A 40 -2.99 -8.00 0.31
C HIS A 40 -4.32 -7.41 0.79
N ARG A 41 -4.28 -6.23 1.42
CA ARG A 41 -5.50 -5.53 1.85
C ARG A 41 -6.23 -4.87 0.69
N PHE A 42 -5.51 -4.35 -0.29
CA PHE A 42 -6.04 -3.66 -1.47
C PHE A 42 -5.38 -4.19 -2.75
N PRO A 43 -5.87 -5.29 -3.35
CA PRO A 43 -5.20 -5.96 -4.46
C PRO A 43 -5.04 -5.15 -5.75
N SER A 44 -5.86 -4.11 -5.95
CA SER A 44 -5.84 -3.25 -7.16
C SER A 44 -4.80 -2.13 -7.09
N ILE A 45 -4.17 -1.90 -5.94
CA ILE A 45 -3.23 -0.78 -5.80
C ILE A 45 -1.94 -1.05 -6.58
N THR A 46 -1.38 0.02 -7.13
CA THR A 46 -0.11 -0.01 -7.87
C THR A 46 0.90 0.99 -7.35
N VAL A 47 0.48 1.95 -6.52
CA VAL A 47 1.33 3.02 -5.99
C VAL A 47 0.92 3.34 -4.55
N LEU A 48 1.90 3.61 -3.69
CA LEU A 48 1.70 4.34 -2.44
C LEU A 48 2.19 5.78 -2.61
N CYS A 49 1.44 6.74 -2.07
CA CYS A 49 1.80 8.14 -2.08
C CYS A 49 1.90 8.66 -0.63
N ILE A 50 3.00 9.34 -0.34
CA ILE A 50 3.25 10.03 0.93
C ILE A 50 3.99 11.33 0.63
N ASP A 51 3.49 12.47 1.12
CA ASP A 51 4.09 13.81 0.87
C ASP A 51 4.42 14.11 -0.60
N ASN A 52 3.54 13.71 -1.52
CA ASN A 52 3.72 13.82 -2.98
C ASN A 52 4.84 12.93 -3.58
N ILE A 53 5.45 12.05 -2.78
CA ILE A 53 6.37 11.02 -3.25
C ILE A 53 5.56 9.78 -3.57
N GLN A 54 5.69 9.28 -4.81
CA GLN A 54 5.04 8.07 -5.27
C GLN A 54 6.02 6.90 -5.29
N LEU A 55 5.62 5.81 -4.65
CA LEU A 55 6.35 4.55 -4.60
C LEU A 55 5.52 3.47 -5.29
N ALA A 56 5.98 3.08 -6.48
CA ALA A 56 5.32 2.05 -7.26
C ALA A 56 5.69 0.65 -6.76
N PHE A 57 4.73 -0.27 -6.82
CA PHE A 57 4.97 -1.68 -6.58
C PHE A 57 5.77 -2.26 -7.74
N LEU A 58 6.99 -2.74 -7.47
CA LEU A 58 7.84 -3.35 -8.48
C LEU A 58 7.38 -4.79 -8.77
N ARG A 59 6.80 -4.99 -9.95
CA ARG A 59 6.50 -6.32 -10.51
C ARG A 59 7.42 -6.60 -11.69
N ASP A 60 7.78 -7.86 -11.89
CA ASP A 60 8.46 -8.34 -13.09
C ASP A 60 7.48 -8.36 -14.29
N THR A 61 8.00 -8.69 -15.47
CA THR A 61 7.20 -8.79 -16.71
C THR A 61 6.12 -9.87 -16.67
N ASN A 62 6.17 -10.78 -15.69
CA ASN A 62 5.21 -11.86 -15.48
C ASN A 62 4.20 -11.53 -14.35
N GLY A 63 4.28 -10.33 -13.76
CA GLY A 63 3.44 -9.91 -12.65
C GLY A 63 3.90 -10.39 -11.27
N THR A 64 5.04 -11.06 -11.17
CA THR A 64 5.66 -11.51 -9.92
C THR A 64 6.31 -10.32 -9.21
N GLN A 65 6.15 -10.20 -7.89
CA GLN A 65 6.88 -9.16 -7.15
C GLN A 65 8.39 -9.47 -7.16
N LEU A 66 9.19 -8.45 -7.51
CA LEU A 66 10.64 -8.59 -7.65
C LEU A 66 11.35 -8.65 -6.29
N THR A 67 10.88 -7.88 -5.31
CA THR A 67 11.32 -7.90 -3.90
C THR A 67 10.25 -7.24 -3.02
N PRO A 68 10.08 -7.69 -1.75
CA PRO A 68 9.20 -7.02 -0.81
C PRO A 68 9.75 -5.64 -0.47
N LEU A 69 9.12 -4.61 -1.04
CA LEU A 69 9.43 -3.23 -0.76
C LEU A 69 8.96 -2.86 0.65
N ARG A 70 9.78 -2.06 1.33
CA ARG A 70 9.51 -1.54 2.66
C ARG A 70 9.75 -0.05 2.65
N ILE A 71 8.93 0.67 3.40
CA ILE A 71 9.10 2.09 3.65
C ILE A 71 9.10 2.31 5.15
N GLU A 72 9.85 3.29 5.62
CA GLU A 72 9.83 3.66 7.03
C GLU A 72 8.42 4.08 7.44
N ALA A 73 7.97 3.58 8.59
CA ALA A 73 6.66 3.91 9.12
C ALA A 73 6.61 5.38 9.55
N CYS A 74 5.53 6.05 9.17
CA CYS A 74 5.22 7.44 9.46
C CYS A 74 3.86 7.49 10.19
N PRO A 75 3.82 7.22 11.51
CA PRO A 75 2.55 7.02 12.24
C PRO A 75 1.66 8.27 12.24
N ASP A 76 2.25 9.47 12.16
CA ASP A 76 1.53 10.74 12.11
C ASP A 76 1.00 11.10 10.72
N LYS A 77 1.31 10.28 9.70
CA LYS A 77 0.93 10.51 8.31
C LYS A 77 -0.03 9.43 7.83
N ILE A 78 -0.82 9.81 6.84
CA ILE A 78 -1.68 8.87 6.12
C ILE A 78 -1.02 8.60 4.79
N ILE A 79 -0.83 7.32 4.49
CA ILE A 79 -0.30 6.88 3.21
C ILE A 79 -1.48 6.65 2.28
N GLU A 80 -1.48 7.31 1.12
CA GLU A 80 -2.51 7.13 0.11
C GLU A 80 -2.15 5.94 -0.77
N ALA A 81 -2.96 4.91 -0.78
CA ALA A 81 -2.86 3.82 -1.72
C ALA A 81 -3.65 4.18 -2.99
N ILE A 82 -3.01 4.01 -4.14
CA ILE A 82 -3.50 4.47 -5.43
C ILE A 82 -3.54 3.28 -6.40
N GLU A 83 -4.68 3.12 -7.06
CA GLU A 83 -4.86 2.18 -8.17
C GLU A 83 -4.55 2.84 -9.52
N PRO A 84 -4.20 2.07 -10.56
CA PRO A 84 -3.86 2.63 -11.85
C PRO A 84 -5.10 3.20 -12.55
N ILE A 85 -4.92 4.31 -13.26
CA ILE A 85 -5.99 4.90 -14.07
C ILE A 85 -6.13 4.07 -15.37
N GLY A 86 -6.92 3.00 -15.31
CA GLY A 86 -7.32 2.16 -16.46
C GLY A 86 -7.67 0.74 -16.01
N LYS A 87 -8.91 0.23 -16.10
CA LYS A 87 -10.00 0.47 -17.05
C LYS A 87 -11.28 0.90 -16.33
N SER A 88 -11.65 2.17 -16.43
CA SER A 88 -13.06 2.54 -16.34
C SER A 88 -13.75 1.84 -17.52
N ASN A 89 -14.57 0.83 -17.28
CA ASN A 89 -15.53 0.34 -18.27
C ASN A 89 -16.51 1.48 -18.54
N HIS A 90 -16.13 2.44 -19.39
CA HIS A 90 -17.09 3.19 -20.15
C HIS A 90 -17.73 2.19 -21.12
N VAL A 91 -18.78 1.52 -20.64
CA VAL A 91 -19.83 1.02 -21.51
C VAL A 91 -20.41 2.28 -22.15
N ILE A 92 -19.84 2.68 -23.28
CA ILE A 92 -20.55 3.54 -24.22
C ILE A 92 -21.71 2.64 -24.70
N HIS A 93 -22.88 2.82 -24.10
CA HIS A 93 -24.12 2.41 -24.73
C HIS A 93 -24.21 3.18 -26.05
N THR A 94 -23.67 2.60 -27.12
CA THR A 94 -24.04 2.98 -28.48
C THR A 94 -25.49 2.57 -28.67
N LEU A 95 -26.40 3.45 -28.26
CA LEU A 95 -27.74 3.52 -28.83
C LEU A 95 -27.55 3.98 -30.28
N MET A 96 -27.50 3.01 -31.20
CA MET A 96 -27.84 3.26 -32.58
C MET A 96 -29.23 2.68 -32.80
N SER A 97 -30.17 3.61 -32.92
CA SER A 97 -31.51 3.47 -33.47
C SER A 97 -31.48 2.87 -34.88
#